data_AF-A0A517XY22-F1
#
_entry.id   AF-A0A517XY22-F1
#
_cell.length_a   1.000
_cell.length_b   1.000
_cell.length_c   1.000
_cell.angle_alpha   90.00
_cell.angle_beta   90.00
_cell.angle_gamma   90.00
#
_symmetry.space_group_name_H-M   'P 1'
#
loop_
_entity.id
_entity.type
_entity.pdbx_description
1 polymer ?
#
loop_
_entity_poly.entity_id
_entity_poly.type
_entity_poly.pdbx_seq_one_letter_code
_entity_poly.pdbx_strand_id
1 'polypeptide(L)'
;MADTPPTARDPGPPLGSTADPVGYVPVSWMAVAAFVVTVIFVGVLAVLAVTSWKSKSPLIAPQMLFLPVVAVVLAFAARRIVRNSEGTRTGELFGFDLINAAWWGAVVVGLVYFTYLFAIEVAVRAEAESEVGKWVGQVLDEKLTPAFYRTRDPAERASMGPDNATALEARYKVDWVAFSQCDLVRTALRNPKACTYVPGGLRDWSIQAGGVACVATGTLVCPEGKFPMQFPLKAVDAVAGSEGSLGRQWQVVPSQNGFQRDDPQLTSYGWLVRDLQLQGRSVVQQFMADGRDRVFRPYAAYVHAGLAGDPDLRLLSPDGGATRLAGVGVPAGLGWQMPDHVFSVTAAKLFRLPGNKSPGADQSRQFFNVWNAGGIVPAGERLRNTPDVHELMTFTDSAVEVRVPVELPVESKKADLAARGRVVVECTDPALLADLKQLRASANPESGTISPPAGSGPRQGLRWRVVRVESDMRPVQTRESEGPPGGGGPGGMGM
;
A
#
# COMPACT_ATOMS: atom_id res chain seq x y z
N MET A 1 -93.17 38.47 17.99
CA MET A 1 -93.47 37.70 19.21
C MET A 1 -92.29 36.78 19.45
N ALA A 2 -91.70 36.83 20.65
CA ALA A 2 -90.42 36.24 20.96
C ALA A 2 -90.48 34.70 21.01
N ASP A 3 -89.62 34.04 20.25
CA ASP A 3 -89.38 32.60 20.32
C ASP A 3 -88.79 32.22 21.68
N THR A 4 -89.41 31.26 22.32
CA THR A 4 -89.05 30.76 23.66
C THR A 4 -87.89 29.77 23.52
N PRO A 5 -86.78 29.92 24.26
CA PRO A 5 -85.66 28.99 24.17
C PRO A 5 -86.07 27.58 24.64
N PRO A 6 -85.56 26.51 23.99
CA PRO A 6 -85.89 25.14 24.37
C PRO A 6 -85.39 24.82 25.78
N THR A 7 -86.31 24.30 26.59
CA THR A 7 -86.11 23.86 27.97
C THR A 7 -84.96 22.84 28.06
N ALA A 8 -83.90 23.18 28.80
CA ALA A 8 -82.82 22.26 29.11
C ALA A 8 -83.39 21.04 29.85
N ARG A 9 -83.25 19.84 29.26
CA ARG A 9 -83.60 18.58 29.91
C ARG A 9 -82.65 18.33 31.07
N ASP A 10 -83.24 18.15 32.24
CA ASP A 10 -82.59 17.71 33.48
C ASP A 10 -81.84 16.38 33.21
N PRO A 11 -80.51 16.29 33.42
CA PRO A 11 -79.80 15.03 33.30
C PRO A 11 -80.29 14.10 34.40
N GLY A 12 -80.93 12.99 33.99
CA GLY A 12 -81.42 11.98 34.93
C GLY A 12 -80.32 11.50 35.90
N PRO A 13 -80.72 10.94 37.06
CA PRO A 13 -79.79 10.53 38.11
C PRO A 13 -78.69 9.62 37.55
N PRO A 14 -77.41 9.84 37.91
CA PRO A 14 -76.32 9.01 37.43
C PRO A 14 -76.58 7.57 37.86
N LEU A 15 -76.74 6.67 36.89
CA LEU A 15 -76.82 5.23 37.15
C LEU A 15 -75.57 4.83 37.94
N GLY A 16 -75.78 4.19 39.07
CA GLY A 16 -74.68 3.68 39.91
C GLY A 16 -73.77 2.81 39.05
N SER A 17 -72.49 3.19 38.98
CA SER A 17 -71.48 2.43 38.27
C SER A 17 -71.42 1.02 38.84
N THR A 18 -71.94 0.03 38.12
CA THR A 18 -71.73 -1.40 38.38
C THR A 18 -70.32 -1.81 37.97
N ALA A 19 -69.30 -1.00 38.29
CA ALA A 19 -67.91 -1.41 38.16
C ALA A 19 -67.68 -2.50 39.21
N ASP A 20 -68.01 -3.74 38.82
CA ASP A 20 -67.60 -4.94 39.52
C ASP A 20 -66.10 -4.84 39.86
N PRO A 21 -65.66 -5.33 41.03
CA PRO A 21 -64.25 -5.38 41.37
C PRO A 21 -63.53 -6.09 40.23
N VAL A 22 -62.68 -5.34 39.50
CA VAL A 22 -62.00 -5.79 38.29
C VAL A 22 -61.35 -7.13 38.57
N GLY A 23 -61.96 -8.20 38.06
CA GLY A 23 -61.44 -9.55 38.19
C GLY A 23 -60.03 -9.60 37.62
N TYR A 24 -59.13 -10.34 38.26
CA TYR A 24 -57.75 -10.48 37.82
C TYR A 24 -57.67 -10.81 36.32
N VAL A 25 -57.06 -9.91 35.53
CA VAL A 25 -56.83 -10.12 34.11
C VAL A 25 -55.39 -10.63 33.92
N PRO A 26 -55.18 -11.84 33.37
CA PRO A 26 -53.85 -12.39 33.19
C PRO A 26 -53.01 -11.54 32.22
N VAL A 27 -51.74 -11.34 32.54
CA VAL A 27 -50.80 -10.61 31.69
C VAL A 27 -50.41 -11.46 30.47
N SER A 28 -50.40 -10.85 29.29
CA SER A 28 -49.95 -11.52 28.06
C SER A 28 -48.49 -11.96 28.18
N TRP A 29 -48.22 -13.26 28.08
CA TRP A 29 -46.86 -13.80 28.12
C TRP A 29 -45.93 -13.20 27.04
N MET A 30 -46.49 -12.81 25.89
CA MET A 30 -45.75 -12.11 24.83
C MET A 30 -45.31 -10.70 25.26
N ALA A 31 -46.11 -9.99 26.07
CA ALA A 31 -45.74 -8.68 26.60
C ALA A 31 -44.58 -8.81 27.59
N VAL A 32 -44.63 -9.83 28.46
CA VAL A 32 -43.53 -10.16 29.39
C VAL A 32 -42.28 -10.53 28.60
N ALA A 33 -42.38 -11.41 27.60
CA ALA A 33 -41.24 -11.80 26.77
C ALA A 33 -40.61 -10.61 26.04
N ALA A 34 -41.42 -9.73 25.43
CA ALA A 34 -40.94 -8.51 24.79
C ALA A 34 -40.17 -7.62 25.77
N PHE A 35 -40.74 -7.38 26.96
CA PHE A 35 -40.11 -6.57 28.00
C PHE A 35 -38.79 -7.18 28.49
N VAL A 36 -38.77 -8.49 28.75
CA VAL A 36 -37.55 -9.21 29.16
C VAL A 36 -36.45 -9.09 28.11
N VAL A 37 -36.75 -9.27 26.82
CA VAL A 37 -35.76 -9.10 25.74
C VAL A 37 -35.24 -7.67 25.69
N THR A 38 -36.11 -6.66 25.84
CA THR A 38 -35.68 -5.24 25.91
C THR A 38 -34.77 -4.99 27.10
N VAL A 39 -35.10 -5.50 28.29
CA VAL A 39 -34.28 -5.35 29.51
C VAL A 39 -32.91 -6.03 29.32
N ILE A 40 -32.87 -7.24 28.75
CA ILE A 40 -31.61 -7.94 28.44
C ILE A 40 -30.77 -7.12 27.46
N PHE A 41 -31.38 -6.63 26.37
CA PHE A 41 -30.68 -5.80 25.38
C PHE A 41 -30.04 -4.56 26.02
N VAL A 42 -30.84 -3.80 26.79
CA VAL A 42 -30.36 -2.58 27.46
C VAL A 42 -29.28 -2.92 28.50
N GLY A 43 -29.48 -3.97 29.29
CA GLY A 43 -28.52 -4.40 30.31
C GLY A 43 -27.18 -4.83 29.72
N VAL A 44 -27.19 -5.67 28.68
CA VAL A 44 -25.96 -6.10 27.99
C VAL A 44 -25.28 -4.90 27.33
N LEU A 45 -26.04 -4.02 26.66
CA LEU A 45 -25.48 -2.82 26.03
C LEU A 45 -24.83 -1.89 27.07
N ALA A 46 -25.44 -1.71 28.24
CA ALA A 46 -24.89 -0.91 29.34
C ALA A 46 -23.58 -1.51 29.89
N VAL A 47 -23.54 -2.83 30.11
CA VAL A 47 -22.32 -3.52 30.52
C VAL A 47 -21.22 -3.34 29.47
N LEU A 48 -21.54 -3.57 28.20
CA LEU A 48 -20.58 -3.41 27.11
C LEU A 48 -20.07 -1.96 27.00
N ALA A 49 -20.96 -0.97 27.11
CA ALA A 49 -20.59 0.44 27.11
C ALA A 49 -19.62 0.80 28.26
N VAL A 50 -19.86 0.28 29.47
CA VAL A 50 -18.95 0.45 30.61
C VAL A 50 -17.61 -0.24 30.35
N THR A 51 -17.60 -1.44 29.76
CA THR A 51 -16.34 -2.13 29.42
C THR A 51 -15.55 -1.38 28.35
N SER A 52 -16.20 -0.91 27.28
CA SER A 52 -15.62 -0.09 26.21
C SER A 52 -15.04 1.22 26.73
N TRP A 53 -15.75 1.89 27.67
CA TRP A 53 -15.24 3.09 28.33
C TRP A 53 -13.95 2.82 29.12
N LYS A 54 -13.90 1.69 29.84
CA LYS A 54 -12.72 1.29 30.64
C LYS A 54 -11.55 0.85 29.75
N SER A 55 -11.83 0.12 28.67
CA SER A 55 -10.80 -0.36 27.74
C SER A 55 -10.34 0.70 26.74
N LYS A 56 -11.02 1.85 26.69
CA LYS A 56 -10.81 2.90 25.67
C LYS A 56 -11.00 2.38 24.24
N SER A 57 -11.84 1.36 24.07
CA SER A 57 -12.13 0.74 22.78
C SER A 57 -13.55 1.08 22.33
N PRO A 58 -13.81 1.27 21.02
CA PRO A 58 -15.17 1.52 20.53
C PRO A 58 -16.10 0.32 20.75
N LEU A 59 -17.39 0.54 20.99
CA LEU A 59 -18.38 -0.52 21.17
C LEU A 59 -18.94 -0.99 19.81
N ILE A 60 -18.28 -1.95 19.16
CA ILE A 60 -18.76 -2.48 17.87
C ILE A 60 -19.24 -3.92 18.02
N ALA A 61 -20.55 -4.09 18.07
CA ALA A 61 -21.22 -5.38 18.07
C ALA A 61 -22.51 -5.30 17.24
N PRO A 62 -22.43 -5.28 15.89
CA PRO A 62 -23.61 -5.15 15.03
C PRO A 62 -24.67 -6.22 15.28
N GLN A 63 -24.24 -7.43 15.69
CA GLN A 63 -25.13 -8.53 16.08
C GLN A 63 -26.09 -8.18 17.24
N MET A 64 -25.75 -7.19 18.08
CA MET A 64 -26.61 -6.74 19.17
C MET A 64 -27.89 -6.07 18.68
N LEU A 65 -27.93 -5.58 17.43
CA LEU A 65 -29.13 -5.02 16.81
C LEU A 65 -30.22 -6.07 16.54
N PHE A 66 -29.90 -7.37 16.63
CA PHE A 66 -30.90 -8.42 16.55
C PHE A 66 -31.90 -8.38 17.71
N LEU A 67 -31.44 -8.11 18.93
CA LEU A 67 -32.29 -8.10 20.14
C LEU A 67 -33.41 -7.05 20.10
N PRO A 68 -33.17 -5.77 19.75
CA PRO A 68 -34.25 -4.79 19.65
C PRO A 68 -35.25 -5.12 18.53
N VAL A 69 -34.80 -5.74 17.42
CA VAL A 69 -35.72 -6.20 16.35
C VAL A 69 -36.66 -7.28 16.89
N VAL A 70 -36.13 -8.28 17.61
CA VAL A 70 -36.95 -9.32 18.25
C VAL A 70 -37.93 -8.72 19.25
N ALA A 71 -37.49 -7.78 20.09
CA ALA A 71 -38.35 -7.11 21.06
C ALA A 71 -39.50 -6.33 20.39
N VAL A 72 -39.23 -5.62 19.29
CA VAL A 72 -40.25 -4.90 18.51
C VAL A 72 -41.28 -5.86 17.91
N VAL A 73 -40.85 -6.98 17.34
CA VAL A 73 -41.75 -8.01 16.80
C VAL A 73 -42.62 -8.63 17.89
N LEU A 74 -42.04 -8.96 19.05
CA LEU A 74 -42.77 -9.49 20.20
C LEU A 74 -43.76 -8.47 20.78
N ALA A 75 -43.38 -7.19 20.87
CA ALA A 75 -44.28 -6.13 21.32
C ALA A 75 -45.47 -5.95 20.37
N PHE A 76 -45.23 -6.03 19.05
CA PHE A 76 -46.31 -5.99 18.05
C PHE A 76 -47.25 -7.21 18.17
N ALA A 77 -46.69 -8.42 18.32
CA ALA A 77 -47.47 -9.64 18.55
C ALA A 77 -48.29 -9.55 19.84
N ALA A 78 -47.69 -9.06 20.93
CA ALA A 78 -48.37 -8.83 22.20
C ALA A 78 -49.55 -7.86 22.03
N ARG A 79 -49.35 -6.74 21.32
CA ARG A 79 -50.42 -5.76 21.04
C ARG A 79 -51.56 -6.38 20.24
N ARG A 80 -51.26 -7.22 19.24
CA ARG A 80 -52.29 -7.93 18.46
C ARG A 80 -53.06 -8.92 19.31
N ILE A 81 -52.38 -9.70 20.14
CA ILE A 81 -53.02 -10.66 21.05
C ILE A 81 -53.94 -9.92 22.01
N VAL A 82 -53.46 -8.88 22.69
CA VAL A 82 -54.27 -8.11 23.67
C VAL A 82 -55.50 -7.50 23.01
N ARG A 83 -55.37 -6.90 21.82
CA ARG A 83 -56.52 -6.37 21.06
C ARG A 83 -57.55 -7.44 20.71
N ASN A 84 -57.09 -8.63 20.32
CA ASN A 84 -57.97 -9.75 19.96
C ASN A 84 -58.53 -10.49 21.19
N SER A 85 -58.08 -10.15 22.41
CA SER A 85 -58.45 -10.87 23.63
C SER A 85 -59.76 -10.38 24.25
N GLU A 86 -60.45 -9.39 23.66
CA GLU A 86 -61.71 -8.83 24.18
C GLU A 86 -61.67 -8.47 25.69
N GLY A 87 -60.50 -8.04 26.19
CA GLY A 87 -60.30 -7.70 27.61
C GLY A 87 -59.90 -8.87 28.52
N THR A 88 -59.81 -10.10 28.01
CA THR A 88 -59.35 -11.28 28.80
C THR A 88 -57.85 -11.31 29.08
N ARG A 89 -57.06 -10.42 28.44
CA ARG A 89 -55.62 -10.28 28.67
C ARG A 89 -55.22 -8.82 28.72
N THR A 90 -54.29 -8.49 29.61
CA THR A 90 -53.72 -7.14 29.72
C THR A 90 -52.24 -7.12 29.34
N GLY A 91 -51.78 -5.98 28.82
CA GLY A 91 -50.36 -5.66 28.65
C GLY A 91 -49.76 -4.92 29.84
N GLU A 92 -50.58 -4.62 30.86
CA GLU A 92 -50.18 -3.86 32.03
C GLU A 92 -49.83 -4.79 33.19
N LEU A 93 -48.72 -4.51 33.87
CA LEU A 93 -48.29 -5.21 35.07
C LEU A 93 -47.92 -4.15 36.12
N PHE A 94 -48.58 -4.17 37.28
CA PHE A 94 -48.40 -3.16 38.35
C PHE A 94 -48.60 -1.71 37.88
N GLY A 95 -49.56 -1.47 36.97
CA GLY A 95 -49.82 -0.14 36.38
C GLY A 95 -48.80 0.29 35.32
N PHE A 96 -47.89 -0.60 34.91
CA PHE A 96 -46.89 -0.32 33.90
C PHE A 96 -47.24 -1.06 32.59
N ASP A 97 -47.38 -0.31 31.50
CA ASP A 97 -47.63 -0.88 30.17
C ASP A 97 -46.35 -1.49 29.60
N LEU A 98 -46.21 -2.81 29.77
CA LEU A 98 -45.05 -3.57 29.33
C LEU A 98 -44.87 -3.52 27.82
N ILE A 99 -45.97 -3.46 27.06
CA ILE A 99 -45.93 -3.46 25.59
C ILE A 99 -45.36 -2.13 25.10
N ASN A 100 -45.87 -1.01 25.60
CA ASN A 100 -45.38 0.31 25.21
C ASN A 100 -43.96 0.56 25.69
N ALA A 101 -43.61 0.12 26.91
CA ALA A 101 -42.25 0.23 27.42
C ALA A 101 -41.25 -0.62 26.62
N ALA A 102 -41.60 -1.87 26.29
CA ALA A 102 -40.76 -2.74 25.46
C ALA A 102 -40.58 -2.15 24.05
N TRP A 103 -41.67 -1.66 23.44
CA TRP A 103 -41.65 -1.03 22.12
C TRP A 103 -40.75 0.20 22.10
N TRP A 104 -41.01 1.19 22.96
CA TRP A 104 -40.25 2.44 22.96
C TRP A 104 -38.82 2.24 23.44
N GLY A 105 -38.59 1.37 24.44
CA GLY A 105 -37.26 1.02 24.90
C GLY A 105 -36.41 0.38 23.79
N ALA A 106 -36.96 -0.62 23.09
CA ALA A 106 -36.24 -1.28 21.99
C ALA A 106 -36.01 -0.33 20.81
N VAL A 107 -37.01 0.46 20.41
CA VAL A 107 -36.90 1.40 19.29
C VAL A 107 -35.89 2.51 19.61
N VAL A 108 -36.05 3.20 20.74
CA VAL A 108 -35.18 4.35 21.06
C VAL A 108 -33.74 3.90 21.30
N VAL A 109 -33.52 2.89 22.17
CA VAL A 109 -32.15 2.43 22.46
C VAL A 109 -31.53 1.75 21.23
N GLY A 110 -32.31 0.98 20.48
CA GLY A 110 -31.86 0.36 19.23
C GLY A 110 -31.45 1.39 18.18
N LEU A 111 -32.24 2.45 17.98
CA LEU A 111 -31.92 3.54 17.06
C LEU A 111 -30.69 4.33 17.53
N VAL A 112 -30.58 4.66 18.81
CA VAL A 112 -29.39 5.34 19.35
C VAL A 112 -28.12 4.51 19.10
N TYR A 113 -28.19 3.21 19.35
CA TYR A 113 -27.05 2.31 19.10
C TYR A 113 -26.73 2.17 17.61
N PHE A 114 -27.74 2.06 16.75
CA PHE A 114 -27.57 2.04 15.30
C PHE A 114 -26.92 3.32 14.79
N THR A 115 -27.42 4.49 15.19
CA THR A 115 -26.85 5.79 14.83
C THR A 115 -25.41 5.92 15.31
N TYR A 116 -25.09 5.42 16.50
CA TYR A 116 -23.72 5.36 17.01
C TYR A 116 -22.80 4.51 16.12
N LEU A 117 -23.21 3.30 15.73
CA LEU A 117 -22.42 2.44 14.84
C LEU A 117 -22.21 3.10 13.47
N PHE A 118 -23.27 3.69 12.90
CA PHE A 118 -23.21 4.40 11.64
C PHE A 118 -22.25 5.61 11.70
N ALA A 119 -22.30 6.38 12.80
CA ALA A 119 -21.41 7.51 13.00
C ALA A 119 -19.93 7.09 13.07
N ILE A 120 -19.63 5.96 13.72
CA ILE A 120 -18.25 5.43 13.74
C ILE A 120 -17.80 5.01 12.35
N GLU A 121 -18.65 4.31 11.59
CA GLU A 121 -18.30 3.88 10.23
C GLU A 121 -17.99 5.09 9.33
N VAL A 122 -18.83 6.11 9.34
CA VAL A 122 -18.62 7.35 8.58
C VAL A 122 -17.35 8.06 9.02
N ALA A 123 -17.11 8.16 10.33
CA ALA A 123 -15.90 8.80 10.87
C ALA A 123 -14.63 8.05 10.46
N VAL A 124 -14.60 6.72 10.63
CA VAL A 124 -13.44 5.88 10.26
C VAL A 124 -13.16 5.98 8.76
N ARG A 125 -14.20 5.97 7.91
CA ARG A 125 -14.05 6.12 6.46
C ARG A 125 -13.46 7.49 6.10
N ALA A 126 -14.02 8.56 6.64
CA ALA A 126 -13.56 9.92 6.36
C ALA A 126 -12.11 10.15 6.84
N GLU A 127 -11.76 9.65 8.03
CA GLU A 127 -10.40 9.73 8.58
C GLU A 127 -9.39 8.96 7.72
N ALA A 128 -9.72 7.71 7.37
CA ALA A 128 -8.85 6.85 6.56
C ALA A 128 -8.61 7.43 5.15
N GLU A 129 -9.67 7.89 4.48
CA GLU A 129 -9.56 8.51 3.15
C GLU A 129 -8.76 9.81 3.20
N SER A 130 -9.00 10.66 4.21
CA SER A 130 -8.23 11.90 4.41
C SER A 130 -6.75 11.61 4.64
N GLU A 131 -6.43 10.60 5.44
CA GLU A 131 -5.06 10.23 5.75
C GLU A 131 -4.32 9.70 4.53
N VAL A 132 -4.94 8.80 3.76
CA VAL A 132 -4.36 8.30 2.51
C VAL A 132 -4.17 9.42 1.51
N GLY A 133 -5.16 10.32 1.37
CA GLY A 133 -5.03 11.49 0.49
C GLY A 133 -3.83 12.36 0.87
N LYS A 134 -3.62 12.63 2.17
CA LYS A 134 -2.44 13.36 2.66
C LYS A 134 -1.14 12.63 2.38
N TRP A 135 -1.10 11.33 2.65
CA TRP A 135 0.10 10.51 2.47
C TRP A 135 0.48 10.36 0.99
N VAL A 136 -0.49 10.06 0.11
CA VAL A 136 -0.26 10.04 -1.33
C VAL A 136 0.19 11.41 -1.80
N GLY A 137 -0.43 12.50 -1.32
CA GLY A 137 0.00 13.87 -1.60
C GLY A 137 1.48 14.11 -1.27
N GLN A 138 1.98 13.61 -0.13
CA GLN A 138 3.42 13.68 0.20
C GLN A 138 4.30 12.94 -0.81
N VAL A 139 3.87 11.78 -1.30
CA VAL A 139 4.58 11.03 -2.34
C VAL A 139 4.59 11.80 -3.67
N LEU A 140 3.45 12.38 -4.07
CA LEU A 140 3.32 13.16 -5.30
C LEU A 140 4.13 14.48 -5.26
N ASP A 141 4.29 15.05 -4.07
CA ASP A 141 5.12 16.23 -3.79
C ASP A 141 6.63 15.90 -3.66
N GLU A 142 7.04 14.66 -3.93
CA GLU A 142 8.42 14.17 -3.76
C GLU A 142 8.95 14.24 -2.31
N LYS A 143 8.05 14.38 -1.32
CA LYS A 143 8.36 14.36 0.12
C LYS A 143 8.41 12.93 0.63
N LEU A 144 9.36 12.15 0.12
CA LEU A 144 9.47 10.71 0.41
C LEU A 144 9.78 10.43 1.89
N THR A 145 10.55 11.28 2.57
CA THR A 145 10.92 11.06 3.98
C THR A 145 9.69 11.14 4.91
N PRO A 146 8.87 12.22 4.90
CA PRO A 146 7.62 12.24 5.65
C PRO A 146 6.65 11.13 5.26
N ALA A 147 6.55 10.80 3.97
CA ALA A 147 5.68 9.71 3.52
C ALA A 147 6.12 8.35 4.09
N PHE A 148 7.42 8.05 4.07
CA PHE A 148 7.96 6.83 4.66
C PHE A 148 7.79 6.81 6.18
N TYR A 149 7.98 7.94 6.86
CA TYR A 149 7.76 8.06 8.30
C TYR A 149 6.34 7.61 8.67
N ARG A 150 5.32 7.97 7.86
CA ARG A 150 3.94 7.51 8.07
C ARG A 150 3.68 6.03 7.82
N THR A 151 4.65 5.30 7.29
CA THR A 151 4.59 3.83 7.20
C THR A 151 5.07 3.14 8.48
N ARG A 152 5.72 3.86 9.39
CA ARG A 152 6.24 3.32 10.65
C ARG A 152 5.15 3.22 11.71
N ASP A 153 5.32 2.29 12.65
CA ASP A 153 4.37 2.13 13.75
C ASP A 153 4.31 3.44 14.57
N PRO A 154 3.11 3.90 14.96
CA PRO A 154 2.94 5.10 15.77
C PRO A 154 3.84 5.19 17.00
N ALA A 155 4.14 4.07 17.67
CA ALA A 155 5.03 4.04 18.82
C ALA A 155 6.50 4.30 18.43
N GLU A 156 6.94 3.80 17.27
CA GLU A 156 8.31 4.03 16.78
C GLU A 156 8.50 5.49 16.32
N ARG A 157 7.45 6.06 15.72
CA ARG A 157 7.40 7.46 15.27
C ARG A 157 7.70 8.45 16.39
N ALA A 158 7.20 8.22 17.61
CA ALA A 158 7.47 9.08 18.76
C ALA A 158 8.97 9.26 19.09
N SER A 159 9.84 8.34 18.64
CA SER A 159 11.29 8.40 18.87
C SER A 159 12.09 9.13 17.77
N MET A 160 11.46 9.49 16.65
CA MET A 160 12.15 10.03 15.47
C MET A 160 11.37 11.17 14.83
N GLY A 161 12.06 12.23 14.42
CA GLY A 161 11.42 13.32 13.68
C GLY A 161 11.09 12.93 12.23
N PRO A 162 9.96 13.40 11.66
CA PRO A 162 9.55 13.10 10.29
C PRO A 162 10.54 13.60 9.22
N ASP A 163 11.36 14.61 9.53
CA ASP A 163 12.31 15.22 8.59
C ASP A 163 13.73 14.64 8.68
N ASN A 164 13.98 13.71 9.61
CA ASN A 164 15.32 13.14 9.81
C ASN A 164 15.59 11.96 8.87
N ALA A 165 15.77 12.27 7.58
CA ALA A 165 16.00 11.27 6.53
C ALA A 165 17.19 10.34 6.85
N THR A 166 18.30 10.90 7.33
CA THR A 166 19.50 10.13 7.66
C THR A 166 19.25 9.10 8.75
N ALA A 167 18.51 9.46 9.81
CA ALA A 167 18.19 8.52 10.89
C ALA A 167 17.21 7.43 10.43
N LEU A 168 16.18 7.78 9.65
CA LEU A 168 15.21 6.83 9.11
C LEU A 168 15.88 5.85 8.14
N GLU A 169 16.72 6.34 7.22
CA GLU A 169 17.45 5.50 6.28
C GLU A 169 18.46 4.59 7.00
N ALA A 170 19.17 5.11 8.01
CA ALA A 170 20.12 4.31 8.79
C ALA A 170 19.43 3.18 9.56
N ARG A 171 18.27 3.46 10.18
CA ARG A 171 17.53 2.49 11.01
C ARG A 171 16.74 1.48 10.17
N TYR A 172 16.10 1.94 9.09
CA TYR A 172 15.18 1.14 8.26
C TYR A 172 15.66 0.99 6.81
N LYS A 173 16.97 0.89 6.59
CA LYS A 173 17.60 0.88 5.26
C LYS A 173 16.90 -0.03 4.23
N VAL A 174 16.52 -1.25 4.63
CA VAL A 174 15.86 -2.22 3.73
C VAL A 174 14.45 -1.75 3.37
N ASP A 175 13.65 -1.39 4.36
CA ASP A 175 12.27 -0.92 4.17
C ASP A 175 12.22 0.40 3.40
N TRP A 176 13.19 1.30 3.63
CA TRP A 176 13.32 2.55 2.88
C TRP A 176 13.53 2.28 1.40
N VAL A 177 14.43 1.34 1.06
CA VAL A 177 14.65 0.94 -0.33
C VAL A 177 13.40 0.31 -0.92
N ALA A 178 12.72 -0.59 -0.20
CA ALA A 178 11.46 -1.17 -0.64
C ALA A 178 10.38 -0.10 -0.92
N PHE A 179 10.22 0.84 0.01
CA PHE A 179 9.28 1.94 -0.13
C PHE A 179 9.62 2.84 -1.32
N SER A 180 10.89 3.23 -1.47
CA SER A 180 11.34 4.08 -2.58
C SER A 180 11.13 3.44 -3.96
N GLN A 181 10.97 2.11 -3.99
CA GLN A 181 10.77 1.32 -5.20
C GLN A 181 9.35 0.80 -5.35
N CYS A 182 8.42 1.15 -4.46
CA CYS A 182 7.03 0.79 -4.68
C CYS A 182 6.54 1.42 -5.99
N ASP A 183 5.61 0.73 -6.63
CA ASP A 183 4.89 1.19 -7.82
C ASP A 183 4.40 2.63 -7.76
N LEU A 184 3.79 3.06 -6.65
CA LEU A 184 3.30 4.42 -6.46
C LEU A 184 4.43 5.45 -6.59
N VAL A 185 5.52 5.27 -5.83
CA VAL A 185 6.67 6.20 -5.84
C VAL A 185 7.32 6.21 -7.21
N ARG A 186 7.55 5.04 -7.82
CA ARG A 186 8.16 4.96 -9.16
C ARG A 186 7.31 5.67 -10.22
N THR A 187 5.98 5.50 -10.17
CA THR A 187 5.07 6.13 -11.14
C THR A 187 4.98 7.64 -10.93
N ALA A 188 4.96 8.10 -9.68
CA ALA A 188 5.01 9.52 -9.32
C ALA A 188 6.31 10.18 -9.79
N LEU A 189 7.48 9.57 -9.55
CA LEU A 189 8.78 10.08 -9.97
C LEU A 189 8.94 10.15 -11.50
N ARG A 190 8.32 9.24 -12.25
CA ARG A 190 8.31 9.31 -13.73
C ARG A 190 7.40 10.42 -14.27
N ASN A 191 6.37 10.79 -13.52
CA ASN A 191 5.34 11.76 -13.93
C ASN A 191 5.25 12.91 -12.91
N PRO A 192 6.34 13.67 -12.69
CA PRO A 192 6.36 14.73 -11.70
C PRO A 192 5.27 15.76 -12.03
N LYS A 193 4.48 16.12 -11.02
CA LYS A 193 3.37 17.09 -11.10
C LYS A 193 2.23 16.73 -12.06
N ALA A 194 2.27 15.56 -12.70
CA ALA A 194 1.24 15.11 -13.64
C ALA A 194 0.39 13.95 -13.08
N CYS A 195 0.62 13.57 -11.83
CA CYS A 195 -0.15 12.55 -11.14
C CYS A 195 -1.27 13.19 -10.33
N THR A 196 -2.44 12.55 -10.33
CA THR A 196 -3.59 12.89 -9.49
C THR A 196 -4.10 11.64 -8.81
N TYR A 197 -4.41 11.72 -7.53
CA TYR A 197 -5.01 10.62 -6.78
C TYR A 197 -6.52 10.80 -6.67
N VAL A 198 -7.28 9.78 -7.08
CA VAL A 198 -8.74 9.73 -6.97
C VAL A 198 -9.11 8.68 -5.91
N PRO A 199 -9.65 9.07 -4.75
CA PRO A 199 -10.10 8.13 -3.72
C PRO A 199 -11.22 7.20 -4.25
N GLY A 200 -11.12 5.91 -3.94
CA GLY A 200 -12.07 4.87 -4.36
C GLY A 200 -12.98 4.36 -3.23
N GLY A 201 -12.64 4.65 -1.98
CA GLY A 201 -13.41 4.26 -0.79
C GLY A 201 -12.68 3.28 0.12
N LEU A 202 -13.31 2.93 1.25
CA LEU A 202 -12.79 2.00 2.24
C LEU A 202 -13.37 0.59 2.08
N ARG A 203 -12.52 -0.44 2.17
CA ARG A 203 -12.89 -1.86 2.20
C ARG A 203 -12.31 -2.55 3.42
N ASP A 204 -12.88 -3.70 3.77
CA ASP A 204 -12.35 -4.66 4.73
C ASP A 204 -11.90 -4.04 6.06
N TRP A 205 -12.67 -3.07 6.56
CA TRP A 205 -12.35 -2.45 7.83
C TRP A 205 -12.85 -3.31 8.99
N SER A 206 -12.00 -3.48 10.00
CA SER A 206 -12.27 -4.23 11.21
C SER A 206 -11.64 -3.52 12.40
N ILE A 207 -12.27 -3.63 13.56
CA ILE A 207 -11.65 -3.22 14.82
C ILE A 207 -10.92 -4.41 15.40
N GLN A 208 -9.64 -4.23 15.68
CA GLN A 208 -8.79 -5.21 16.34
C GLN A 208 -8.41 -4.71 17.73
N ALA A 209 -7.89 -5.60 18.57
CA ALA A 209 -7.30 -5.19 19.84
C ALA A 209 -6.15 -4.19 19.56
N GLY A 210 -6.32 -2.94 19.99
CA GLY A 210 -5.34 -1.86 19.77
C GLY A 210 -5.65 -0.89 18.62
N GLY A 211 -6.77 -1.06 17.90
CA GLY A 211 -7.27 -0.02 17.00
C GLY A 211 -8.05 -0.53 15.79
N VAL A 212 -7.90 0.13 14.64
CA VAL A 212 -8.66 -0.17 13.41
C VAL A 212 -7.70 -0.66 12.33
N ALA A 213 -8.03 -1.75 11.65
CA ALA A 213 -7.35 -2.19 10.44
C ALA A 213 -8.32 -2.07 9.26
N CYS A 214 -7.89 -1.49 8.15
CA CYS A 214 -8.74 -1.33 6.97
C CYS A 214 -7.92 -1.23 5.69
N VAL A 215 -8.57 -1.32 4.54
CA VAL A 215 -7.93 -1.16 3.23
C VAL A 215 -8.59 -0.01 2.50
N ALA A 216 -7.89 1.10 2.37
CA ALA A 216 -8.35 2.19 1.51
C ALA A 216 -8.02 1.86 0.06
N THR A 217 -8.93 2.19 -0.84
CA THR A 217 -8.77 2.00 -2.28
C THR A 217 -8.76 3.34 -2.99
N GLY A 218 -8.10 3.41 -4.13
CA GLY A 218 -8.10 4.58 -4.97
C GLY A 218 -7.45 4.32 -6.32
N THR A 219 -7.41 5.33 -7.16
CA THR A 219 -6.78 5.25 -8.48
C THR A 219 -5.77 6.37 -8.61
N LEU A 220 -4.52 6.03 -8.90
CA LEU A 220 -3.54 7.00 -9.36
C LEU A 220 -3.74 7.22 -10.86
N VAL A 221 -3.96 8.46 -11.26
CA VAL A 221 -4.18 8.88 -12.65
C VAL A 221 -2.99 9.72 -13.08
N CYS A 222 -2.37 9.37 -14.19
CA CYS A 222 -1.26 10.14 -14.78
C CYS A 222 -1.19 9.91 -16.29
N PRO A 223 -0.31 10.59 -17.05
CA PRO A 223 -0.18 10.37 -18.49
C PRO A 223 0.07 8.92 -18.89
N GLU A 224 0.76 8.11 -18.06
CA GLU A 224 0.97 6.68 -18.35
C GLU A 224 -0.34 5.87 -18.31
N GLY A 225 -1.36 6.30 -17.56
CA GLY A 225 -2.59 5.54 -17.39
C GLY A 225 -3.25 5.70 -16.02
N LYS A 226 -4.13 4.73 -15.72
CA LYS A 226 -4.80 4.57 -14.44
C LYS A 226 -4.24 3.35 -13.72
N PHE A 227 -3.85 3.56 -12.48
CA PHE A 227 -3.28 2.52 -11.64
C PHE A 227 -4.20 2.33 -10.42
N PRO A 228 -4.97 1.24 -10.37
CA PRO A 228 -5.80 0.91 -9.21
C PRO A 228 -4.90 0.51 -8.02
N MET A 229 -5.03 1.26 -6.93
CA MET A 229 -4.20 1.17 -5.74
C MET A 229 -5.02 0.76 -4.53
N GLN A 230 -4.40 -0.02 -3.65
CA GLN A 230 -4.91 -0.40 -2.34
C GLN A 230 -3.86 -0.07 -1.27
N PHE A 231 -4.29 0.62 -0.22
CA PHE A 231 -3.48 1.05 0.89
C PHE A 231 -3.97 0.36 2.15
N PRO A 232 -3.29 -0.70 2.60
CA PRO A 232 -3.56 -1.27 3.91
C PRO A 232 -3.21 -0.24 4.99
N LEU A 233 -4.15 0.01 5.89
CA LEU A 233 -4.06 1.00 6.94
C LEU A 233 -4.23 0.33 8.29
N LYS A 234 -3.49 0.85 9.26
CA LYS A 234 -3.67 0.55 10.68
C LYS A 234 -3.80 1.86 11.44
N ALA A 235 -4.90 2.04 12.15
CA ALA A 235 -5.07 3.10 13.12
C ALA A 235 -4.78 2.52 14.50
N VAL A 236 -3.92 3.18 15.27
CA VAL A 236 -3.70 2.87 16.69
C VAL A 236 -4.35 3.97 17.50
N ASP A 237 -5.12 3.60 18.52
CA ASP A 237 -5.68 4.59 19.45
C ASP A 237 -4.52 5.29 20.18
N ALA A 238 -4.54 6.63 20.25
CA ALA A 238 -3.42 7.37 20.82
C ALA A 238 -3.08 6.90 22.24
N VAL A 239 -1.80 6.58 22.45
CA VAL A 239 -1.24 6.34 23.77
C VAL A 239 -0.83 7.69 24.34
N ALA A 240 -1.11 7.94 25.63
CA ALA A 240 -0.73 9.20 26.27
C ALA A 240 0.78 9.48 26.08
N GLY A 241 1.11 10.59 25.41
CA GLY A 241 2.49 11.00 25.11
C GLY A 241 2.96 10.76 23.67
N SER A 242 2.15 10.14 22.79
CA SER A 242 2.47 10.04 21.36
C SER A 242 2.15 11.33 20.59
N GLU A 243 2.79 11.52 19.44
CA GLU A 243 2.72 12.71 18.58
C GLU A 243 1.25 13.02 18.17
N GLY A 244 0.66 14.08 18.72
CA GLY A 244 -0.78 14.37 18.55
C GLY A 244 -1.63 13.61 19.58
N SER A 245 -1.78 14.22 20.76
CA SER A 245 -2.48 13.66 21.93
C SER A 245 -4.00 13.52 21.77
N LEU A 246 -4.55 13.86 20.60
CA LEU A 246 -5.98 13.85 20.32
C LEU A 246 -6.25 13.12 19.00
N GLY A 247 -6.80 11.91 19.09
CA GLY A 247 -7.29 11.14 17.94
C GLY A 247 -6.52 9.85 17.66
N ARG A 248 -6.96 9.11 16.64
CA ARG A 248 -6.29 7.89 16.18
C ARG A 248 -5.05 8.25 15.37
N GLN A 249 -3.99 7.49 15.56
CA GLN A 249 -2.78 7.62 14.77
C GLN A 249 -2.77 6.59 13.67
N TRP A 250 -2.86 7.06 12.44
CA TRP A 250 -2.87 6.21 11.27
C TRP A 250 -1.45 5.88 10.79
N GLN A 251 -1.31 4.68 10.27
CA GLN A 251 -0.12 4.11 9.66
C GLN A 251 -0.51 3.49 8.32
N VAL A 252 0.24 3.81 7.27
CA VAL A 252 0.14 3.12 5.98
C VAL A 252 1.04 1.89 6.01
N VAL A 253 0.46 0.70 6.01
CA VAL A 253 1.22 -0.54 6.10
C VAL A 253 1.77 -0.89 4.71
N PRO A 254 3.10 -0.93 4.53
CA PRO A 254 3.69 -1.25 3.24
C PRO A 254 3.38 -2.70 2.86
N SER A 255 3.00 -2.92 1.62
CA SER A 255 2.80 -4.25 1.04
C SER A 255 4.06 -4.69 0.30
N GLN A 256 4.42 -5.97 0.40
CA GLN A 256 5.60 -6.53 -0.27
C GLN A 256 5.52 -6.39 -1.80
N ASN A 257 4.31 -6.41 -2.35
CA ASN A 257 4.06 -6.33 -3.79
C ASN A 257 3.80 -4.89 -4.27
N GLY A 258 4.05 -3.88 -3.44
CA GLY A 258 3.61 -2.51 -3.71
C GLY A 258 2.13 -2.29 -3.39
N PHE A 259 1.57 -1.19 -3.87
CA PHE A 259 0.19 -0.77 -3.60
C PHE A 259 -0.78 -1.10 -4.74
N GLN A 260 -0.28 -1.47 -5.92
CA GLN A 260 -1.07 -1.83 -7.08
C GLN A 260 -1.57 -3.27 -6.95
N ARG A 261 -2.88 -3.46 -7.09
CA ARG A 261 -3.53 -4.76 -6.88
C ARG A 261 -4.10 -5.36 -8.16
N ASP A 262 -4.60 -4.51 -9.05
CA ASP A 262 -5.14 -4.92 -10.34
C ASP A 262 -4.24 -4.44 -11.49
N ASP A 263 -4.45 -4.99 -12.68
CA ASP A 263 -3.69 -4.59 -13.87
C ASP A 263 -3.93 -3.11 -14.21
N PRO A 264 -2.87 -2.34 -14.53
CA PRO A 264 -3.03 -0.92 -14.83
C PRO A 264 -3.64 -0.75 -16.22
N GLN A 265 -4.48 0.26 -16.38
CA GLN A 265 -4.99 0.66 -17.70
C GLN A 265 -4.03 1.67 -18.29
N LEU A 266 -3.19 1.24 -19.23
CA LEU A 266 -2.10 2.05 -19.78
C LEU A 266 -2.55 2.78 -21.05
N THR A 267 -2.19 4.05 -21.18
CA THR A 267 -2.32 4.82 -22.43
C THR A 267 -1.29 4.36 -23.46
N SER A 268 -1.37 4.83 -24.71
CA SER A 268 -0.30 4.61 -25.69
C SER A 268 1.07 5.07 -25.20
N TYR A 269 1.13 6.17 -24.44
CA TYR A 269 2.33 6.62 -23.77
C TYR A 269 2.80 5.60 -22.71
N GLY A 270 1.90 5.14 -21.83
CA GLY A 270 2.22 4.14 -20.82
C GLY A 270 2.72 2.81 -21.38
N TRP A 271 2.15 2.35 -22.50
CA TRP A 271 2.63 1.17 -23.21
C TRP A 271 4.05 1.36 -23.78
N LEU A 272 4.34 2.52 -24.36
CA LEU A 272 5.69 2.84 -24.82
C LEU A 272 6.69 2.90 -23.65
N VAL A 273 6.31 3.51 -22.52
CA VAL A 273 7.15 3.51 -21.30
C VAL A 273 7.47 2.09 -20.83
N ARG A 274 6.45 1.22 -20.79
CA ARG A 274 6.62 -0.19 -20.42
C ARG A 274 7.53 -0.94 -21.40
N ASP A 275 7.37 -0.72 -22.69
CA ASP A 275 8.23 -1.32 -23.73
C ASP A 275 9.69 -0.89 -23.56
N LEU A 276 9.95 0.42 -23.40
CA LEU A 276 11.29 0.94 -23.18
C LEU A 276 11.95 0.37 -21.92
N GLN A 277 11.19 0.18 -20.83
CA GLN A 277 11.68 -0.47 -19.62
C GLN A 277 12.09 -1.93 -19.88
N LEU A 278 11.28 -2.68 -20.63
CA LEU A 278 11.59 -4.08 -21.00
C LEU A 278 12.82 -4.16 -21.90
N GLN A 279 12.94 -3.29 -22.90
CA GLN A 279 14.10 -3.24 -23.79
C GLN A 279 15.38 -2.89 -23.02
N GLY A 280 15.34 -1.86 -22.16
CA GLY A 280 16.48 -1.50 -21.32
C GLY A 280 16.93 -2.64 -20.41
N ARG A 281 15.98 -3.36 -19.80
CA ARG A 281 16.27 -4.59 -19.03
C ARG A 281 16.95 -5.65 -19.89
N SER A 282 16.44 -5.91 -21.09
CA SER A 282 17.00 -6.91 -22.01
C SER A 282 18.46 -6.60 -22.37
N VAL A 283 18.78 -5.32 -22.61
CA VAL A 283 20.15 -4.89 -22.94
C VAL A 283 21.09 -5.10 -21.76
N VAL A 284 20.65 -4.80 -20.54
CA VAL A 284 21.45 -5.06 -19.33
C VAL A 284 21.65 -6.56 -19.10
N GLN A 285 20.62 -7.38 -19.32
CA GLN A 285 20.75 -8.84 -19.22
C GLN A 285 21.77 -9.39 -20.23
N GLN A 286 21.74 -8.90 -21.47
CA GLN A 286 22.75 -9.25 -22.48
C GLN A 286 24.16 -8.80 -22.07
N PHE A 287 24.30 -7.56 -21.60
CA PHE A 287 25.57 -7.04 -21.10
C PHE A 287 26.15 -7.88 -19.96
N MET A 288 25.32 -8.30 -19.00
CA MET A 288 25.73 -9.18 -17.90
C MET A 288 26.07 -10.60 -18.38
N ALA A 289 25.30 -11.15 -19.33
CA ALA A 289 25.56 -12.46 -19.91
C ALA A 289 26.92 -12.49 -20.64
N ASP A 290 27.17 -11.48 -21.49
CA ASP A 290 28.44 -11.33 -22.20
C ASP A 290 29.61 -11.03 -21.25
N GLY A 291 29.33 -10.36 -20.12
CA GLY A 291 30.29 -10.03 -19.07
C GLY A 291 30.43 -11.08 -17.96
N ARG A 292 29.82 -12.27 -18.09
CA ARG A 292 29.86 -13.29 -17.03
C ARG A 292 31.29 -13.74 -16.75
N ASP A 293 32.01 -14.10 -17.81
CA ASP A 293 33.41 -14.51 -17.71
C ASP A 293 34.33 -13.30 -17.63
N ARG A 294 35.31 -13.39 -16.72
CA ARG A 294 36.33 -12.35 -16.52
C ARG A 294 36.95 -11.87 -17.84
N VAL A 295 37.29 -12.79 -18.74
CA VAL A 295 38.00 -12.45 -19.99
C VAL A 295 37.13 -11.63 -20.96
N PHE A 296 35.81 -11.78 -20.91
CA PHE A 296 34.88 -11.09 -21.81
C PHE A 296 34.32 -9.77 -21.25
N ARG A 297 34.45 -9.49 -19.95
CA ARG A 297 33.95 -8.24 -19.33
C ARG A 297 34.42 -6.96 -20.03
N PRO A 298 35.72 -6.77 -20.34
CA PRO A 298 36.13 -5.55 -21.04
C PRO A 298 35.57 -5.48 -22.47
N TYR A 299 35.40 -6.63 -23.13
CA TYR A 299 34.77 -6.70 -24.44
C TYR A 299 33.27 -6.37 -24.39
N ALA A 300 32.54 -6.86 -23.39
CA ALA A 300 31.14 -6.49 -23.15
C ALA A 300 31.01 -4.97 -22.92
N ALA A 301 31.90 -4.37 -22.13
CA ALA A 301 31.95 -2.92 -21.96
C ALA A 301 32.28 -2.20 -23.28
N TYR A 302 33.22 -2.71 -24.06
CA TYR A 302 33.60 -2.15 -25.35
C TYR A 302 32.41 -2.10 -26.33
N VAL A 303 31.67 -3.21 -26.45
CA VAL A 303 30.52 -3.34 -27.36
C VAL A 303 29.33 -2.55 -26.86
N HIS A 304 28.92 -2.75 -25.61
CA HIS A 304 27.66 -2.23 -25.09
C HIS A 304 27.76 -0.80 -24.54
N ALA A 305 28.94 -0.37 -24.09
CA ALA A 305 29.10 0.95 -23.46
C ALA A 305 29.61 2.05 -24.40
N GLY A 306 29.63 1.79 -25.71
CA GLY A 306 30.08 2.76 -26.70
C GLY A 306 31.55 3.17 -26.53
N LEU A 307 32.38 2.29 -25.97
CA LEU A 307 33.83 2.51 -25.85
C LEU A 307 34.58 2.11 -27.13
N ALA A 308 33.84 1.82 -28.21
CA ALA A 308 34.40 1.61 -29.53
C ALA A 308 35.18 2.86 -29.99
N GLY A 309 36.44 2.66 -30.38
CA GLY A 309 37.35 3.73 -30.81
C GLY A 309 38.27 4.27 -29.70
N ASP A 310 38.07 3.84 -28.45
CA ASP A 310 38.96 4.17 -27.34
C ASP A 310 40.38 3.62 -27.59
N PRO A 311 41.43 4.47 -27.64
CA PRO A 311 42.78 4.04 -27.94
C PRO A 311 43.31 2.99 -26.95
N ASP A 312 42.91 3.09 -25.68
CA ASP A 312 43.33 2.15 -24.63
C ASP A 312 42.66 0.78 -24.76
N LEU A 313 41.61 0.68 -25.58
CA LEU A 313 40.86 -0.54 -25.84
C LEU A 313 41.02 -1.05 -27.27
N ARG A 314 42.03 -0.58 -28.01
CA ARG A 314 42.33 -1.05 -29.39
C ARG A 314 42.52 -2.56 -29.48
N LEU A 315 42.99 -3.22 -28.42
CA LEU A 315 43.11 -4.68 -28.37
C LEU A 315 41.75 -5.40 -28.51
N LEU A 316 40.65 -4.73 -28.17
CA LEU A 316 39.29 -5.25 -28.26
C LEU A 316 38.63 -4.99 -29.62
N SER A 317 39.23 -4.16 -30.48
CA SER A 317 38.72 -3.93 -31.83
C SER A 317 38.86 -5.18 -32.70
N PRO A 318 38.12 -5.28 -33.82
CA PRO A 318 38.30 -6.34 -34.81
C PRO A 318 39.76 -6.50 -35.25
N ASP A 319 40.46 -5.39 -35.51
CA ASP A 319 41.88 -5.36 -35.91
C ASP A 319 42.81 -5.85 -34.77
N GLY A 320 42.48 -5.49 -33.52
CA GLY A 320 43.15 -6.01 -32.34
C GLY A 320 42.94 -7.51 -32.18
N GLY A 321 41.79 -8.04 -32.61
CA GLY A 321 41.52 -9.47 -32.71
C GLY A 321 42.47 -10.20 -33.67
N ALA A 322 42.66 -9.66 -34.88
CA ALA A 322 43.61 -10.22 -35.85
C ALA A 322 45.05 -10.19 -35.33
N THR A 323 45.45 -9.09 -34.68
CA THR A 323 46.76 -8.95 -34.03
C THR A 323 46.95 -10.00 -32.92
N ARG A 324 45.90 -10.28 -32.12
CA ARG A 324 45.93 -11.33 -31.09
C ARG A 324 46.11 -12.72 -31.69
N LEU A 325 45.37 -13.04 -32.75
CA LEU A 325 45.50 -14.32 -33.45
C LEU A 325 46.90 -14.52 -34.02
N ALA A 326 47.48 -13.48 -34.63
CA ALA A 326 48.81 -13.54 -35.24
C ALA A 326 49.94 -13.67 -34.21
N GLY A 327 49.84 -13.01 -33.06
CA GLY A 327 50.92 -13.00 -32.05
C GLY A 327 51.00 -14.25 -31.17
N VAL A 328 49.88 -14.96 -30.98
CA VAL A 328 49.77 -16.02 -29.96
C VAL A 328 49.52 -17.39 -30.58
N GLY A 329 49.00 -17.44 -31.82
CA GLY A 329 48.72 -18.69 -32.52
C GLY A 329 47.61 -19.54 -31.88
N VAL A 330 46.87 -18.99 -30.91
CA VAL A 330 45.79 -19.69 -30.21
C VAL A 330 44.46 -18.98 -30.49
N PRO A 331 43.40 -19.71 -30.88
CA PRO A 331 42.07 -19.12 -31.02
C PRO A 331 41.60 -18.49 -29.71
N ALA A 332 40.84 -17.41 -29.81
CA ALA A 332 40.23 -16.75 -28.64
C ALA A 332 39.47 -17.79 -27.79
N GLY A 333 39.96 -18.05 -26.57
CA GLY A 333 39.35 -19.01 -25.63
C GLY A 333 40.34 -19.88 -24.85
N LEU A 334 41.56 -20.10 -25.35
CA LEU A 334 42.57 -20.93 -24.67
C LEU A 334 43.75 -20.06 -24.20
N GLY A 335 43.72 -19.64 -22.94
CA GLY A 335 44.90 -19.15 -22.20
C GLY A 335 45.29 -17.68 -22.37
N TRP A 336 44.62 -16.90 -23.23
CA TRP A 336 44.90 -15.45 -23.30
C TRP A 336 44.35 -14.71 -22.07
N GLN A 337 45.26 -14.19 -21.25
CA GLN A 337 44.91 -13.31 -20.15
C GLN A 337 44.82 -11.88 -20.68
N MET A 338 43.65 -11.26 -20.53
CA MET A 338 43.48 -9.85 -20.86
C MET A 338 44.34 -9.00 -19.92
N PRO A 339 45.14 -8.05 -20.42
CA PRO A 339 45.99 -7.23 -19.56
C PRO A 339 45.16 -6.44 -18.52
N ASP A 340 45.66 -6.33 -17.30
CA ASP A 340 44.97 -5.65 -16.18
C ASP A 340 44.64 -4.17 -16.50
N HIS A 341 45.43 -3.50 -17.34
CA HIS A 341 45.16 -2.13 -17.75
C HIS A 341 43.81 -2.00 -18.48
N VAL A 342 43.42 -2.97 -19.30
CA VAL A 342 42.13 -2.97 -20.03
C VAL A 342 40.95 -3.06 -19.05
N PHE A 343 41.09 -3.87 -17.99
CA PHE A 343 40.11 -3.92 -16.90
C PHE A 343 40.04 -2.60 -16.14
N SER A 344 41.19 -1.98 -15.85
CA SER A 344 41.24 -0.74 -15.09
C SER A 344 40.59 0.42 -15.85
N VAL A 345 40.82 0.51 -17.16
CA VAL A 345 40.24 1.55 -18.04
C VAL A 345 38.73 1.36 -18.15
N THR A 346 38.26 0.14 -18.42
CA THR A 346 36.81 -0.12 -18.51
C THR A 346 36.11 0.10 -17.18
N ALA A 347 36.70 -0.33 -16.06
CA ALA A 347 36.17 -0.08 -14.72
C ALA A 347 36.05 1.42 -14.40
N ALA A 348 37.10 2.21 -14.67
CA ALA A 348 37.12 3.65 -14.44
C ALA A 348 36.09 4.40 -15.29
N LYS A 349 35.87 3.96 -16.53
CA LYS A 349 34.89 4.58 -17.44
C LYS A 349 33.46 4.27 -17.03
N LEU A 350 33.18 3.04 -16.59
CA LEU A 350 31.85 2.60 -16.20
C LEU A 350 31.43 3.03 -14.79
N PHE A 351 32.32 3.01 -13.81
CA PHE A 351 31.92 3.15 -12.41
C PHE A 351 31.55 4.57 -12.01
N ARG A 352 30.36 4.75 -11.45
CA ARG A 352 29.88 6.02 -10.89
C ARG A 352 29.20 5.78 -9.55
N LEU A 353 29.16 6.81 -8.71
CA LEU A 353 28.29 6.81 -7.54
C LEU A 353 26.85 7.18 -7.97
N PRO A 354 25.83 6.85 -7.15
CA PRO A 354 24.44 7.23 -7.43
C PRO A 354 24.30 8.73 -7.75
N GLY A 355 23.53 9.03 -8.79
CA GLY A 355 23.40 10.40 -9.31
C GLY A 355 24.59 10.85 -10.16
N ASN A 356 25.30 9.91 -10.80
CA ASN A 356 26.44 10.15 -11.68
C ASN A 356 27.60 10.94 -11.03
N LYS A 357 27.80 10.79 -9.72
CA LYS A 357 28.92 11.45 -9.01
C LYS A 357 30.21 10.66 -9.21
N SER A 358 31.35 11.35 -9.24
CA SER A 358 32.66 10.71 -9.33
C SER A 358 32.97 9.88 -8.07
N PRO A 359 33.44 8.64 -8.21
CA PRO A 359 33.81 7.80 -7.07
C PRO A 359 35.11 8.25 -6.40
N GLY A 360 35.24 7.98 -5.10
CA GLY A 360 36.51 8.14 -4.38
C GLY A 360 37.53 7.07 -4.78
N ALA A 361 38.80 7.25 -4.40
CA ALA A 361 39.88 6.31 -4.72
C ALA A 361 39.62 4.90 -4.16
N ASP A 362 39.16 4.80 -2.91
CA ASP A 362 38.84 3.52 -2.27
C ASP A 362 37.68 2.80 -2.94
N GLN A 363 36.61 3.54 -3.28
CA GLN A 363 35.45 2.98 -3.99
C GLN A 363 35.83 2.51 -5.39
N SER A 364 36.69 3.26 -6.09
CA SER A 364 37.18 2.90 -7.42
C SER A 364 38.03 1.63 -7.38
N ARG A 365 38.90 1.50 -6.37
CA ARG A 365 39.68 0.27 -6.12
C ARG A 365 38.76 -0.91 -5.80
N GLN A 366 37.76 -0.72 -4.94
CA GLN A 366 36.80 -1.77 -4.61
C GLN A 366 36.02 -2.22 -5.85
N PHE A 367 35.50 -1.28 -6.65
CA PHE A 367 34.78 -1.62 -7.87
C PHE A 367 35.68 -2.33 -8.88
N PHE A 368 36.93 -1.89 -9.05
CA PHE A 368 37.89 -2.59 -9.91
C PHE A 368 38.09 -4.04 -9.48
N ASN A 369 38.23 -4.30 -8.16
CA ASN A 369 38.35 -5.67 -7.64
C ASN A 369 37.09 -6.50 -7.95
N VAL A 370 35.90 -5.93 -7.76
CA VAL A 370 34.64 -6.60 -8.13
C VAL A 370 34.59 -6.88 -9.63
N TRP A 371 34.84 -5.88 -10.47
CA TRP A 371 34.84 -6.00 -11.93
C TRP A 371 35.83 -7.04 -12.45
N ASN A 372 37.03 -7.10 -11.85
CA ASN A 372 38.07 -8.05 -12.23
C ASN A 372 37.79 -9.48 -11.72
N ALA A 373 37.29 -9.63 -10.49
CA ALA A 373 37.06 -10.94 -9.89
C ALA A 373 35.64 -11.47 -10.11
N GLY A 374 34.64 -10.86 -9.46
CA GLY A 374 33.27 -11.36 -9.39
C GLY A 374 32.36 -10.94 -10.55
N GLY A 375 32.64 -9.81 -11.20
CA GLY A 375 31.75 -9.19 -12.18
C GLY A 375 30.51 -8.57 -11.53
N ILE A 376 29.45 -8.46 -12.32
CA ILE A 376 28.15 -7.93 -11.91
C ILE A 376 27.14 -9.06 -12.06
N VAL A 377 26.25 -9.22 -11.09
CA VAL A 377 25.19 -10.25 -11.13
C VAL A 377 23.81 -9.62 -11.00
N PRO A 378 22.75 -10.25 -11.52
CA PRO A 378 21.37 -9.82 -11.30
C PRO A 378 21.03 -9.61 -9.82
N ALA A 379 20.18 -8.62 -9.52
CA ALA A 379 19.63 -8.45 -8.19
C ALA A 379 18.83 -9.70 -7.75
N GLY A 380 19.02 -10.12 -6.50
CA GLY A 380 18.45 -11.32 -5.90
C GLY A 380 19.33 -12.56 -5.99
N GLU A 381 20.40 -12.56 -6.78
CA GLU A 381 21.29 -13.73 -6.92
C GLU A 381 22.13 -13.97 -5.66
N ARG A 382 22.68 -12.91 -5.04
CA ARG A 382 23.43 -12.97 -3.79
C ARG A 382 22.60 -12.51 -2.61
N LEU A 383 21.93 -11.36 -2.71
CA LEU A 383 21.09 -10.80 -1.66
C LEU A 383 19.67 -11.34 -1.77
N ARG A 384 19.42 -12.49 -1.14
CA ARG A 384 18.07 -13.06 -1.07
C ARG A 384 17.10 -12.05 -0.46
N ASN A 385 15.89 -11.96 -1.01
CA ASN A 385 14.85 -11.02 -0.60
C ASN A 385 15.29 -9.54 -0.67
N THR A 386 16.20 -9.19 -1.58
CA THR A 386 16.51 -7.78 -1.82
C THR A 386 15.24 -7.04 -2.25
N PRO A 387 14.91 -5.90 -1.65
CA PRO A 387 13.81 -5.07 -2.12
C PRO A 387 14.17 -4.31 -3.41
N ASP A 388 15.46 -4.31 -3.78
CA ASP A 388 16.01 -3.60 -4.93
C ASP A 388 15.87 -4.44 -6.22
N VAL A 389 14.64 -4.74 -6.62
CA VAL A 389 14.34 -5.62 -7.78
C VAL A 389 13.70 -4.88 -8.93
N HIS A 390 13.35 -3.61 -8.75
CA HIS A 390 12.62 -2.84 -9.73
C HIS A 390 13.52 -1.86 -10.50
N GLU A 391 13.32 -1.79 -11.81
CA GLU A 391 13.99 -0.79 -12.64
C GLU A 391 13.46 0.60 -12.31
N LEU A 392 14.35 1.57 -12.42
CA LEU A 392 14.02 2.98 -12.37
C LEU A 392 14.24 3.56 -13.76
N MET A 393 13.26 4.29 -14.26
CA MET A 393 13.31 4.95 -15.55
C MET A 393 13.27 6.45 -15.35
N THR A 394 14.08 7.19 -16.12
CA THR A 394 14.10 8.65 -16.09
C THR A 394 14.11 9.19 -17.50
N PHE A 395 13.27 10.19 -17.75
CA PHE A 395 13.23 10.93 -19.00
C PHE A 395 13.99 12.24 -18.81
N THR A 396 15.07 12.41 -19.55
CA THR A 396 15.74 13.71 -19.66
C THR A 396 15.37 14.34 -21.01
N ASP A 397 15.79 15.58 -21.24
CA ASP A 397 15.59 16.21 -22.55
C ASP A 397 16.39 15.55 -23.68
N SER A 398 17.46 14.82 -23.33
CA SER A 398 18.42 14.28 -24.30
C SER A 398 18.46 12.75 -24.34
N ALA A 399 17.86 12.06 -23.36
CA ALA A 399 17.94 10.62 -23.26
C ALA A 399 16.78 10.02 -22.46
N VAL A 400 16.52 8.74 -22.73
CA VAL A 400 15.76 7.86 -21.86
C VAL A 400 16.75 6.99 -21.11
N GLU A 401 16.80 7.09 -19.78
CA GLU A 401 17.65 6.23 -18.94
C GLU A 401 16.82 5.12 -18.27
N VAL A 402 17.31 3.88 -18.32
CA VAL A 402 16.77 2.74 -17.55
C VAL A 402 17.88 2.22 -16.63
N ARG A 403 17.62 2.23 -15.33
CA ARG A 403 18.55 1.78 -14.28
C ARG A 403 18.09 0.44 -13.74
N VAL A 404 18.75 -0.62 -14.20
CA VAL A 404 18.42 -2.00 -13.84
C VAL A 404 19.21 -2.41 -12.60
N PRO A 405 18.54 -2.88 -11.53
CA PRO A 405 19.23 -3.24 -10.31
C PRO A 405 20.12 -4.47 -10.49
N VAL A 406 21.30 -4.41 -9.89
CA VAL A 406 22.33 -5.44 -9.91
C VAL A 406 23.01 -5.54 -8.56
N GLU A 407 23.74 -6.63 -8.36
CA GLU A 407 24.57 -6.87 -7.20
C GLU A 407 26.04 -6.96 -7.60
N LEU A 408 26.89 -6.45 -6.72
CA LEU A 408 28.34 -6.38 -6.89
C LEU A 408 28.97 -7.23 -5.79
N PRO A 409 29.38 -8.48 -6.07
CA PRO A 409 29.96 -9.37 -5.06
C PRO A 409 31.23 -8.76 -4.48
N VAL A 410 31.19 -8.36 -3.21
CA VAL A 410 32.34 -7.73 -2.54
C VAL A 410 33.19 -8.82 -1.92
N GLU A 411 34.50 -8.77 -2.15
CA GLU A 411 35.42 -9.75 -1.57
C GLU A 411 35.36 -9.71 -0.04
N SER A 412 35.01 -10.84 0.55
CA SER A 412 34.89 -10.97 2.00
C SER A 412 35.04 -12.43 2.41
N LYS A 413 35.41 -12.68 3.68
CA LYS A 413 35.44 -14.04 4.25
C LYS A 413 34.06 -14.72 4.28
N LYS A 414 32.98 -13.95 4.21
CA LYS A 414 31.59 -14.44 4.14
C LYS A 414 31.13 -14.44 2.68
N ALA A 415 30.57 -15.54 2.20
CA ALA A 415 30.17 -15.70 0.80
C ALA A 415 28.97 -14.82 0.36
N ASP A 416 28.25 -14.24 1.33
CA ASP A 416 26.96 -13.54 1.12
C ASP A 416 27.05 -12.02 1.26
N LEU A 417 28.21 -11.46 0.88
CA LEU A 417 28.44 -10.00 0.91
C LEU A 417 28.41 -9.43 -0.51
N ALA A 418 27.46 -8.54 -0.76
CA ALA A 418 27.37 -7.80 -2.02
C ALA A 418 27.00 -6.34 -1.78
N ALA A 419 27.50 -5.44 -2.61
CA ALA A 419 27.00 -4.08 -2.69
C ALA A 419 25.83 -4.02 -3.67
N ARG A 420 24.86 -3.16 -3.39
CA ARG A 420 23.76 -2.88 -4.33
C ARG A 420 24.27 -1.93 -5.40
N GLY A 421 23.83 -2.15 -6.63
CA GLY A 421 24.17 -1.27 -7.74
C GLY A 421 23.09 -1.24 -8.80
N ARG A 422 23.31 -0.43 -9.83
CA ARG A 422 22.46 -0.37 -11.01
C ARG A 422 23.32 -0.28 -12.26
N VAL A 423 23.02 -1.09 -13.26
CA VAL A 423 23.54 -0.83 -14.61
C VAL A 423 22.58 0.15 -15.27
N VAL A 424 23.11 1.27 -15.72
CA VAL A 424 22.34 2.30 -16.40
C VAL A 424 22.55 2.17 -17.89
N VAL A 425 21.47 1.95 -18.63
CA VAL A 425 21.43 2.05 -20.08
C VAL A 425 20.68 3.29 -20.49
N GLU A 426 21.06 3.88 -21.61
CA GLU A 426 20.36 5.02 -22.17
C GLU A 426 20.08 4.86 -23.67
N CYS A 427 19.02 5.52 -24.13
CA CYS A 427 18.68 5.70 -25.54
C CYS A 427 18.56 7.20 -25.85
N THR A 428 19.39 7.68 -26.78
CA THR A 428 19.48 9.10 -27.18
C THR A 428 18.86 9.38 -28.54
N ASP A 429 17.98 8.50 -29.03
CA ASP A 429 17.33 8.66 -30.33
C ASP A 429 16.39 9.88 -30.33
N PRO A 430 16.66 10.92 -31.13
CA PRO A 430 15.84 12.13 -31.14
C PRO A 430 14.40 11.88 -31.60
N ALA A 431 14.17 10.91 -32.48
CA ALA A 431 12.82 10.58 -32.96
C ALA A 431 11.98 9.95 -31.83
N LEU A 432 12.59 9.06 -31.04
CA LEU A 432 11.95 8.50 -29.85
C LEU A 432 11.60 9.58 -28.82
N LEU A 433 12.52 10.52 -28.57
CA LEU A 433 12.31 11.58 -27.59
C LEU A 433 11.19 12.54 -28.01
N ALA A 434 11.13 12.89 -29.30
CA ALA A 434 10.06 13.71 -29.86
C ALA A 434 8.69 13.02 -29.72
N ASP A 435 8.64 11.73 -30.03
CA ASP A 435 7.42 10.94 -29.92
C ASP A 435 6.97 10.72 -28.48
N LEU A 436 7.89 10.47 -27.53
CA LEU A 436 7.57 10.43 -26.10
C LEU A 436 6.97 11.75 -25.62
N LYS A 437 7.53 12.90 -26.04
CA LYS A 437 7.00 14.23 -25.72
C LYS A 437 5.60 14.42 -26.30
N GLN A 438 5.37 14.01 -27.55
CA GLN A 438 4.06 14.09 -28.21
C GLN A 438 3.02 13.19 -27.55
N LEU A 439 3.34 11.92 -27.31
CA LEU A 439 2.43 10.95 -26.68
C LEU A 439 2.11 11.35 -25.25
N ARG A 440 3.09 11.86 -24.49
CA ARG A 440 2.86 12.36 -23.13
C ARG A 440 1.92 13.57 -23.13
N ALA A 441 2.11 14.52 -24.06
CA ALA A 441 1.28 15.72 -24.15
C ALA A 441 -0.16 15.42 -24.61
N SER A 442 -0.34 14.40 -25.44
CA SER A 442 -1.65 13.96 -25.94
C SER A 442 -2.29 12.84 -25.11
N ALA A 443 -1.63 12.40 -24.02
CA ALA A 443 -2.10 11.29 -23.22
C ALA A 443 -3.45 11.60 -22.57
N ASN A 444 -4.44 10.75 -22.82
CA ASN A 444 -5.72 10.75 -22.12
C ASN A 444 -5.81 9.49 -21.23
N PRO A 445 -5.70 9.62 -19.89
CA PRO A 445 -5.77 8.49 -18.98
C PRO A 445 -7.09 7.69 -19.06
N GLU A 446 -8.18 8.31 -19.52
CA GLU A 446 -9.47 7.63 -19.72
C GLU A 446 -9.47 6.66 -20.91
N SER A 447 -8.53 6.80 -21.83
CA SER A 447 -8.38 5.93 -23.02
C SER A 447 -7.46 4.72 -22.79
N GLY A 448 -7.04 4.49 -21.54
CA GLY A 448 -6.12 3.41 -21.20
C GLY A 448 -6.69 2.02 -21.45
N THR A 449 -5.81 1.08 -21.81
CA THR A 449 -6.16 -0.32 -22.09
C THR A 449 -5.32 -1.26 -21.23
N ILE A 450 -5.89 -2.42 -20.88
CA ILE A 450 -5.18 -3.49 -20.14
C ILE A 450 -4.25 -4.28 -21.09
N SER A 451 -4.55 -4.27 -22.40
CA SER A 451 -3.73 -4.92 -23.44
C SER A 451 -3.12 -3.88 -24.40
N PRO A 452 -1.93 -4.16 -24.98
CA PRO A 452 -1.30 -3.23 -25.92
C PRO A 452 -2.21 -2.92 -27.12
N PRO A 453 -2.40 -1.64 -27.50
CA PRO A 453 -3.09 -1.27 -28.74
C PRO A 453 -2.47 -1.94 -29.98
N ALA A 454 -3.27 -2.23 -31.00
CA ALA A 454 -2.74 -2.73 -32.28
C ALA A 454 -1.70 -1.75 -32.84
N GLY A 455 -0.50 -2.24 -33.18
CA GLY A 455 0.62 -1.41 -33.66
C GLY A 455 1.53 -0.83 -32.57
N SER A 456 1.21 -0.99 -31.28
CA SER A 456 2.10 -0.62 -30.16
C SER A 456 3.17 -1.68 -29.85
N GLY A 457 3.52 -2.51 -30.84
CA GLY A 457 4.53 -3.55 -30.67
C GLY A 457 5.91 -2.96 -30.31
N PRO A 458 6.83 -3.81 -29.80
CA PRO A 458 8.15 -3.37 -29.39
C PRO A 458 8.84 -2.58 -30.48
N ARG A 459 9.31 -1.38 -30.15
CA ARG A 459 10.04 -0.57 -31.13
C ARG A 459 11.36 -1.23 -31.45
N GLN A 460 11.52 -1.65 -32.71
CA GLN A 460 12.75 -2.25 -33.18
C GLN A 460 13.79 -1.18 -33.52
N GLY A 461 15.07 -1.53 -33.36
CA GLY A 461 16.18 -0.69 -33.80
C GLY A 461 16.56 0.46 -32.86
N LEU A 462 15.97 0.55 -31.67
CA LEU A 462 16.42 1.51 -30.67
C LEU A 462 17.85 1.21 -30.23
N ARG A 463 18.71 2.22 -30.29
CA ARG A 463 20.13 2.11 -29.95
C ARG A 463 20.33 2.39 -28.47
N TRP A 464 20.22 1.34 -27.68
CA TRP A 464 20.58 1.36 -26.26
C TRP A 464 22.09 1.23 -26.07
N ARG A 465 22.64 1.96 -25.11
CA ARG A 465 24.03 1.80 -24.67
C ARG A 465 24.13 1.78 -23.16
N VAL A 466 25.03 0.98 -22.61
CA VAL A 466 25.40 1.02 -21.19
C VAL A 466 26.23 2.28 -20.95
N VAL A 467 25.79 3.18 -20.08
CA VAL A 467 26.57 4.40 -19.81
C VAL A 467 27.40 4.30 -18.56
N ARG A 468 26.92 3.57 -17.55
CA ARG A 468 27.59 3.48 -16.26
C ARG A 468 27.03 2.34 -15.40
N VAL A 469 27.81 1.99 -14.39
CA VAL A 469 27.42 1.14 -13.27
C VAL A 469 27.44 2.00 -12.02
N GLU A 470 26.26 2.23 -11.45
CA GLU A 470 26.07 3.03 -10.24
C GLU A 470 26.13 2.15 -8.99
N SER A 471 26.98 2.47 -8.02
CA SER A 471 26.95 1.86 -6.68
C SER A 471 27.65 2.73 -5.65
N ASP A 472 27.20 2.70 -4.40
CA ASP A 472 27.93 3.30 -3.27
C ASP A 472 29.05 2.40 -2.73
N MET A 473 29.19 1.19 -3.27
CA MET A 473 30.08 0.10 -2.83
C MET A 473 29.91 -0.29 -1.36
N ARG A 474 28.79 0.07 -0.72
CA ARG A 474 28.55 -0.29 0.67
C ARG A 474 28.12 -1.76 0.74
N PRO A 475 28.89 -2.63 1.42
CA PRO A 475 28.54 -4.03 1.55
C PRO A 475 27.22 -4.19 2.31
N VAL A 476 26.34 -5.04 1.78
CA VAL A 476 25.10 -5.47 2.41
C VAL A 476 25.21 -6.98 2.63
N GLN A 477 24.92 -7.43 3.85
CA GLN A 477 24.78 -8.85 4.13
C GLN A 477 23.32 -9.23 3.87
N THR A 478 23.12 -10.39 3.24
CA THR A 478 21.83 -11.07 3.34
C THR A 478 21.54 -11.21 4.82
N ARG A 479 20.57 -10.45 5.34
CA ARG A 479 20.01 -10.81 6.63
C ARG A 479 19.42 -12.19 6.38
N GLU A 480 20.02 -13.23 6.98
CA GLU A 480 19.21 -14.40 7.30
C GLU A 480 17.95 -13.81 7.90
N SER A 481 16.82 -14.08 7.26
CA SER A 481 15.53 -13.76 7.83
C SER A 481 15.53 -14.49 9.17
N GLU A 482 16.01 -13.85 10.23
CA GLU A 482 15.57 -14.12 11.58
C GLU A 482 14.07 -13.98 11.44
N GLY A 483 13.41 -15.13 11.23
CA GLY A 483 11.97 -15.17 11.09
C GLY A 483 11.40 -14.33 12.23
N PRO A 484 10.35 -13.53 11.98
CA PRO A 484 9.78 -12.64 12.98
C PRO A 484 9.77 -13.39 14.30
N PRO A 485 10.52 -12.92 15.33
CA PRO A 485 10.93 -13.73 16.47
C PRO A 485 9.71 -14.47 16.95
N GLY A 486 9.68 -15.79 16.68
CA GLY A 486 8.46 -16.57 16.55
C GLY A 486 7.48 -16.11 17.60
N GLY A 487 6.52 -15.27 17.20
CA GLY A 487 5.51 -14.77 18.09
C GLY A 487 4.77 -16.02 18.49
N GLY A 488 5.10 -16.55 19.67
CA GLY A 488 4.54 -17.76 20.20
C GLY A 488 3.05 -17.58 20.14
N GLY A 489 2.43 -18.15 19.11
CA GLY A 489 0.98 -18.11 18.97
C GLY A 489 0.44 -18.64 20.29
N PRO A 490 -0.54 -17.96 20.91
CA PRO A 490 -1.11 -18.42 22.14
C PRO A 490 -1.55 -19.87 21.90
N GLY A 491 -0.88 -20.80 22.59
CA GLY A 491 -1.11 -22.23 22.45
C GLY A 491 -2.61 -22.45 22.53
N GLY A 492 -3.19 -22.96 21.44
CA GLY A 492 -4.56 -23.42 21.46
C GLY A 492 -4.65 -24.49 22.54
N MET A 493 -5.24 -24.13 23.68
CA MET A 493 -5.79 -25.12 24.59
C MET A 493 -6.87 -25.83 23.79
N GLY A 494 -6.57 -27.05 23.37
CA GLY A 494 -7.58 -28.00 22.92
C GLY A 494 -8.60 -28.15 24.03
N MET A 495 -9.87 -27.91 23.68
CA MET A 495 -10.98 -28.59 24.34
C MET A 495 -11.13 -29.98 23.76
#